data_AF-A0A958IMS8-F1
#
_entry.id   AF-A0A958IMS8-F1
#
_cell.length_a   1.000
_cell.length_b   1.000
_cell.length_c   1.000
_cell.angle_alpha   90.00
_cell.angle_beta   90.00
_cell.angle_gamma   90.00
#
_symmetry.space_group_name_H-M   'P 1'
#
loop_
_entity.id
_entity.type
_entity.pdbx_description
1 polymer ?
#
loop_
_entity_poly.entity_id
_entity_poly.type
_entity_poly.pdbx_seq_one_letter_code
_entity_poly.pdbx_strand_id
1 'polypeptide(L)'
;MLKNYLKIAFRSLLKQKIYTFINVLGLSIGIACCIFIFLFVQEEWSHDAFHANADNLYRLVIAQKDDSGEIYRNTLFPHTFPQTIHESVPGVVAASGFVKSRTWISYGADLSFQQHFGQVEKDFLNMFSFPLIAGDPATALSQPDAVVISKEVADKFFPENTGNYLALLGHVLRFHGSEAKDYTVTGVMENVTSLSSLQFDMLTPLDNVKLYGKNNNDMGETTIYLQLKPGTNLENMETSLSALIDANLGARIAETNDELEPARYREFFSLHLQPLTDVYLDQSVNSNYTEFSKPIYSYILSAIAFLVLFIACINFTTLSIGRSTTRAMEVGVRKALGAYRQQLMLQFWGEALLLTALALVLGIGVAELLLPVFNAMSQKSLSLFNLENLNSIGILFGILIVTGLMAGSYPAIILSRFSPVAVFKGDLSVGGRNRFTRGMVLVQYVLSVSLIIITLVIVQQLDFMRHKDTGFATDAVVV
;
A
#
# COMPACT_ATOMS: atom_id res chain seq x y z
N MET A 1 -29.12 -33.18 1.20
CA MET A 1 -27.90 -33.84 1.75
C MET A 1 -26.96 -32.87 2.47
N LEU A 2 -26.70 -31.66 1.93
CA LEU A 2 -25.81 -30.65 2.53
C LEU A 2 -26.10 -30.34 4.02
N LYS A 3 -27.38 -30.15 4.37
CA LYS A 3 -27.85 -29.91 5.75
C LYS A 3 -27.44 -31.02 6.73
N ASN A 4 -27.45 -32.28 6.28
CA ASN A 4 -27.02 -33.40 7.12
C ASN A 4 -25.50 -33.42 7.30
N TYR A 5 -24.72 -33.12 6.25
CA TYR A 5 -23.27 -33.05 6.37
C TYR A 5 -22.82 -31.93 7.32
N LEU A 6 -23.43 -30.74 7.22
CA LEU A 6 -23.15 -29.64 8.16
C LEU A 6 -23.54 -29.98 9.61
N LYS A 7 -24.70 -30.61 9.81
CA LYS A 7 -25.15 -31.05 11.14
C LYS A 7 -24.21 -32.10 11.74
N ILE A 8 -23.71 -33.04 10.94
CA ILE A 8 -22.76 -34.05 11.37
C ILE A 8 -21.41 -33.40 11.70
N ALA A 9 -20.93 -32.51 10.85
CA ALA A 9 -19.69 -31.77 11.07
C ALA A 9 -19.74 -31.01 12.40
N PHE A 10 -20.80 -30.23 12.63
CA PHE A 10 -20.97 -29.48 13.87
C PHE A 10 -20.97 -30.37 15.13
N ARG A 11 -21.70 -31.50 15.10
CA ARG A 11 -21.69 -32.47 16.19
C ARG A 11 -20.32 -33.11 16.42
N SER A 12 -19.59 -33.40 15.34
CA SER A 12 -18.23 -33.94 15.38
C SER A 12 -17.28 -32.98 16.12
N LEU A 13 -17.37 -31.68 15.81
CA LEU A 13 -16.55 -30.65 16.45
C LEU A 13 -16.82 -30.52 17.95
N LEU A 14 -18.10 -30.49 18.35
CA LEU A 14 -18.47 -30.40 19.76
C LEU A 14 -18.02 -31.61 20.58
N LYS A 15 -17.97 -32.79 19.97
CA LYS A 15 -17.44 -34.01 20.60
C LYS A 15 -15.92 -33.95 20.80
N GLN A 16 -15.19 -33.20 19.95
CA GLN A 16 -13.73 -33.17 19.90
C GLN A 16 -13.14 -31.83 20.35
N LYS A 17 -13.59 -31.31 21.50
CA LYS A 17 -13.29 -29.95 22.00
C LYS A 17 -11.82 -29.53 21.93
N ILE A 18 -10.88 -30.35 22.41
CA ILE A 18 -9.44 -30.00 22.40
C ILE A 18 -8.89 -29.82 20.98
N TYR A 19 -9.28 -30.67 20.04
CA TYR A 19 -8.83 -30.56 18.64
C TYR A 19 -9.47 -29.40 17.92
N THR A 20 -10.77 -29.18 18.14
CA THR A 20 -11.45 -28.02 17.60
C THR A 20 -10.79 -26.75 18.14
N PHE A 21 -10.52 -26.67 19.45
CA PHE A 21 -9.86 -25.53 20.07
C PHE A 21 -8.47 -25.27 19.47
N ILE A 22 -7.57 -26.26 19.46
CA ILE A 22 -6.20 -26.08 18.94
C ILE A 22 -6.20 -25.66 17.46
N ASN A 23 -7.04 -26.30 16.63
CA ASN A 23 -7.09 -25.96 15.20
C ASN A 23 -7.71 -24.61 14.94
N VAL A 24 -8.82 -24.28 15.63
CA VAL A 24 -9.49 -22.99 15.46
C VAL A 24 -8.56 -21.86 15.88
N LEU A 25 -7.86 -22.01 17.02
CA LEU A 25 -6.95 -20.98 17.54
C LEU A 25 -5.71 -20.83 16.64
N GLY A 26 -5.09 -21.94 16.22
CA GLY A 26 -3.93 -21.91 15.32
C GLY A 26 -4.26 -21.31 13.94
N LEU A 27 -5.39 -21.72 13.35
CA LEU A 27 -5.86 -21.17 12.08
C LEU A 27 -6.29 -19.70 12.25
N SER A 28 -6.95 -19.31 13.35
CA SER A 28 -7.40 -17.93 13.54
C SER A 28 -6.23 -16.95 13.63
N ILE A 29 -5.13 -17.34 14.31
CA ILE A 29 -3.92 -16.51 14.36
C ILE A 29 -3.30 -16.37 12.97
N GLY A 30 -3.18 -17.47 12.22
CA GLY A 30 -2.64 -17.43 10.86
C GLY A 30 -3.51 -16.58 9.93
N ILE A 31 -4.83 -16.70 10.03
CA ILE A 31 -5.78 -15.90 9.26
C ILE A 31 -5.69 -14.41 9.65
N ALA A 32 -5.62 -14.08 10.95
CA ALA A 32 -5.46 -12.69 11.41
C ALA A 32 -4.16 -12.07 10.85
N CYS A 33 -3.06 -12.83 10.84
CA CYS A 33 -1.80 -12.41 10.22
C CYS A 33 -1.94 -12.15 8.72
N CYS A 34 -2.61 -13.05 7.99
CA CYS A 34 -2.91 -12.84 6.57
C CYS A 34 -3.78 -11.61 6.32
N ILE A 35 -4.76 -11.36 7.18
CA ILE A 35 -5.64 -10.19 7.09
C ILE A 35 -4.82 -8.90 7.24
N PHE A 36 -3.97 -8.77 8.26
CA PHE A 36 -3.14 -7.57 8.43
C PHE A 36 -2.20 -7.32 7.27
N ILE A 37 -1.51 -8.36 6.82
CA ILE A 37 -0.56 -8.24 5.71
C ILE A 37 -1.29 -7.93 4.42
N PHE A 38 -2.48 -8.50 4.20
CA PHE A 38 -3.30 -8.15 3.06
C PHE A 38 -3.70 -6.67 3.08
N LEU A 39 -4.24 -6.18 4.20
CA LEU A 39 -4.63 -4.77 4.33
C LEU A 39 -3.44 -3.83 4.08
N PHE A 40 -2.28 -4.17 4.63
CA PHE A 40 -1.05 -3.41 4.41
C PHE A 40 -0.65 -3.38 2.93
N VAL A 41 -0.58 -4.54 2.27
CA VAL A 41 -0.19 -4.64 0.85
C VAL A 41 -1.21 -3.99 -0.07
N GLN A 42 -2.50 -4.10 0.26
CA GLN A 42 -3.57 -3.44 -0.48
C GLN A 42 -3.39 -1.92 -0.43
N GLU A 43 -3.11 -1.36 0.75
CA GLU A 43 -2.87 0.07 0.90
C GLU A 43 -1.68 0.52 0.04
N GLU A 44 -0.55 -0.19 0.14
CA GLU A 44 0.68 0.10 -0.64
C GLU A 44 0.46 0.09 -2.16
N TRP A 45 -0.40 -0.82 -2.66
CA TRP A 45 -0.69 -0.94 -4.10
C TRP A 45 -1.82 -0.02 -4.57
N SER A 46 -2.61 0.52 -3.65
CA SER A 46 -3.70 1.45 -3.93
C SER A 46 -3.30 2.92 -3.83
N HIS A 47 -2.00 3.18 -3.69
CA HIS A 47 -1.47 4.53 -3.58
C HIS A 47 -1.84 5.37 -4.82
N ASP A 48 -2.27 6.61 -4.58
CA ASP A 48 -2.75 7.58 -5.57
C ASP A 48 -3.96 7.15 -6.42
N ALA A 49 -4.49 5.94 -6.22
CA ALA A 49 -5.63 5.41 -6.98
C ALA A 49 -6.98 6.08 -6.62
N PHE A 50 -7.02 6.87 -5.54
CA PHE A 50 -8.23 7.59 -5.12
C PHE A 50 -8.55 8.82 -5.98
N HIS A 51 -7.61 9.26 -6.83
CA HIS A 51 -7.85 10.38 -7.73
C HIS A 51 -8.82 9.99 -8.85
N ALA A 52 -9.84 10.82 -9.11
CA ALA A 52 -10.82 10.59 -10.16
C ALA A 52 -10.20 10.48 -11.56
N ASN A 53 -9.06 11.14 -11.78
CA ASN A 53 -8.31 11.12 -13.03
C ASN A 53 -7.08 10.19 -13.00
N ALA A 54 -6.92 9.32 -11.99
CA ALA A 54 -5.70 8.53 -11.76
C ALA A 54 -5.18 7.81 -13.02
N ASP A 55 -6.08 7.19 -13.79
CA ASP A 55 -5.75 6.45 -15.02
C ASP A 55 -5.12 7.31 -16.13
N ASN A 56 -5.29 8.63 -16.06
CA ASN A 56 -4.82 9.58 -17.07
C ASN A 56 -3.85 10.63 -16.52
N LEU A 57 -3.39 10.45 -15.27
CA LEU A 57 -2.38 11.30 -14.64
C LEU A 57 -1.01 10.66 -14.77
N TYR A 58 -0.05 11.43 -15.25
CA TYR A 58 1.31 10.97 -15.47
C TYR A 58 2.32 11.96 -14.88
N ARG A 59 3.37 11.43 -14.29
CA ARG A 59 4.57 12.19 -13.93
C ARG A 59 5.55 12.15 -15.10
N LEU A 60 6.07 13.32 -15.49
CA LEU A 60 7.11 13.40 -16.49
C LEU A 60 8.45 12.98 -15.87
N VAL A 61 9.15 12.07 -16.54
CA VAL A 61 10.45 11.55 -16.12
C VAL A 61 11.45 11.83 -17.24
N ILE A 62 12.64 12.31 -16.87
CA ILE A 62 13.78 12.40 -17.78
C ILE A 62 14.77 11.29 -17.43
N ALA A 63 15.08 10.46 -18.41
CA ALA A 63 16.13 9.45 -18.34
C ALA A 63 17.37 9.99 -19.04
N GLN A 64 18.49 9.96 -18.33
CA GLN A 64 19.79 10.41 -18.77
C GLN A 64 20.71 9.19 -18.85
N LYS A 65 21.24 8.90 -20.01
CA LYS A 65 22.29 7.90 -20.19
C LYS A 65 23.63 8.59 -19.98
N ASP A 66 24.55 7.97 -19.25
CA ASP A 66 25.91 8.45 -19.14
C ASP A 66 26.83 7.80 -20.21
N ASP A 67 28.09 8.23 -20.27
CA ASP A 67 29.09 7.66 -21.19
C ASP A 67 29.39 6.17 -20.92
N SER A 68 29.09 5.68 -19.70
CA SER A 68 29.25 4.27 -19.33
C SER A 68 28.06 3.39 -19.77
N GLY A 69 26.95 4.03 -20.16
CA GLY A 69 25.70 3.40 -20.55
C GLY A 69 24.73 3.17 -19.38
N GLU A 70 25.05 3.62 -18.17
CA GLU A 70 24.13 3.63 -17.05
C GLU A 70 23.04 4.69 -17.27
N ILE A 71 21.82 4.36 -16.86
CA ILE A 71 20.64 5.23 -17.03
C ILE A 71 20.25 5.78 -15.67
N TYR A 72 20.32 7.09 -15.53
CA TYR A 72 19.86 7.86 -14.39
C TYR A 72 18.51 8.50 -14.70
N ARG A 73 17.50 8.29 -13.85
CA ARG A 73 16.17 8.90 -14.04
C ARG A 73 15.90 9.93 -12.95
N ASN A 74 15.39 11.10 -13.34
CA ASN A 74 14.93 12.11 -12.42
C ASN A 74 13.64 12.80 -12.90
N THR A 75 13.13 13.71 -12.08
CA THR A 75 11.83 14.37 -12.26
C THR A 75 11.94 15.88 -12.18
N LEU A 76 13.12 16.44 -12.45
CA LEU A 76 13.37 17.88 -12.33
C LEU A 76 13.34 18.54 -13.70
N PHE A 77 12.43 19.48 -13.87
CA PHE A 77 12.26 20.28 -15.08
C PHE A 77 12.16 21.76 -14.72
N PRO A 78 12.46 22.69 -15.65
CA PRO A 78 12.22 24.10 -15.42
C PRO A 78 10.74 24.39 -15.11
N HIS A 79 10.45 25.25 -14.13
CA HIS A 79 9.08 25.59 -13.72
C HIS A 79 8.21 26.24 -14.81
N THR A 80 8.81 26.70 -15.91
CA THR A 80 8.07 27.25 -17.06
C THR A 80 7.53 26.16 -18.00
N PHE A 81 8.03 24.93 -17.92
CA PHE A 81 7.67 23.86 -18.84
C PHE A 81 6.22 23.38 -18.73
N PRO A 82 5.58 23.29 -17.55
CA PRO A 82 4.17 22.88 -17.46
C PRO A 82 3.26 23.72 -18.36
N GLN A 83 3.40 25.05 -18.32
CA GLN A 83 2.62 25.95 -19.16
C GLN A 83 2.92 25.74 -20.66
N THR A 84 4.20 25.67 -21.03
CA THR A 84 4.60 25.44 -22.43
C THR A 84 4.06 24.11 -22.98
N ILE A 85 4.08 23.05 -22.17
CA ILE A 85 3.57 21.72 -22.54
C ILE A 85 2.06 21.78 -22.76
N HIS A 86 1.31 22.40 -21.84
CA HIS A 86 -0.14 22.57 -22.00
C HIS A 86 -0.47 23.31 -23.31
N GLU A 87 0.20 24.43 -23.58
CA GLU A 87 -0.09 25.28 -24.74
C GLU A 87 0.32 24.64 -26.08
N SER A 88 1.41 23.87 -26.10
CA SER A 88 2.06 23.43 -27.34
C SER A 88 1.85 21.96 -27.69
N VAL A 89 1.43 21.10 -26.75
CA VAL A 89 1.31 19.64 -26.97
C VAL A 89 -0.16 19.21 -27.04
N PRO A 90 -0.67 18.89 -28.24
CA PRO A 90 -2.05 18.41 -28.38
C PRO A 90 -2.27 17.10 -27.62
N GLY A 91 -3.33 17.04 -26.81
CA GLY A 91 -3.69 15.84 -26.05
C GLY A 91 -3.40 15.95 -24.55
N VAL A 92 -2.63 16.96 -24.13
CA VAL A 92 -2.55 17.39 -22.74
C VAL A 92 -3.81 18.18 -22.40
N VAL A 93 -4.52 17.77 -21.35
CA VAL A 93 -5.73 18.43 -20.83
C VAL A 93 -5.34 19.51 -19.82
N ALA A 94 -4.36 19.20 -18.97
CA ALA A 94 -3.81 20.10 -17.97
C ALA A 94 -2.39 19.66 -17.63
N ALA A 95 -1.57 20.61 -17.17
CA ALA A 95 -0.21 20.38 -16.73
C ALA A 95 0.07 21.19 -15.48
N SER A 96 0.74 20.58 -14.51
CA SER A 96 1.13 21.26 -13.27
C SER A 96 2.45 20.71 -12.75
N GLY A 97 3.41 21.59 -12.50
CA GLY A 97 4.51 21.38 -11.60
C GLY A 97 4.08 21.25 -10.13
N PHE A 98 4.89 20.53 -9.36
CA PHE A 98 4.78 20.44 -7.93
C PHE A 98 6.16 20.62 -7.31
N VAL A 99 6.26 21.57 -6.37
CA VAL A 99 7.45 21.80 -5.55
C VAL A 99 7.05 21.77 -4.09
N LYS A 100 7.59 20.81 -3.33
CA LYS A 100 7.42 20.77 -1.87
C LYS A 100 8.44 21.67 -1.20
N SER A 101 8.00 22.49 -0.27
CA SER A 101 8.83 23.40 0.51
C SER A 101 8.37 23.44 1.97
N ARG A 102 9.19 24.02 2.83
CA ARG A 102 8.87 24.20 4.26
C ARG A 102 9.27 25.59 4.72
N THR A 103 8.43 26.21 5.52
CA THR A 103 8.74 27.53 6.10
C THR A 103 7.96 27.77 7.39
N TRP A 104 8.35 28.80 8.14
CA TRP A 104 7.57 29.30 9.26
C TRP A 104 6.39 30.11 8.74
N ILE A 105 5.21 29.86 9.29
CA ILE A 105 3.98 30.56 8.94
C ILE A 105 3.39 31.12 10.22
N SER A 106 3.07 32.40 10.21
CA SER A 106 2.44 33.07 11.34
C SER A 106 1.04 33.57 11.06
N TYR A 107 0.24 33.59 12.10
CA TYR A 107 -1.06 34.25 12.15
C TYR A 107 -1.09 35.21 13.34
N GLY A 108 -1.32 36.51 13.08
CA GLY A 108 -1.19 37.53 14.12
C GLY A 108 0.23 37.68 14.68
N ALA A 109 0.35 38.13 15.92
CA ALA A 109 1.64 38.46 16.55
C ALA A 109 2.34 37.26 17.23
N ASP A 110 1.59 36.26 17.70
CA ASP A 110 2.10 35.28 18.67
C ASP A 110 2.06 33.81 18.19
N LEU A 111 1.32 33.50 17.11
CA LEU A 111 1.21 32.13 16.60
C LEU A 111 2.10 31.95 15.38
N SER A 112 3.13 31.12 15.51
CA SER A 112 4.03 30.75 14.41
C SER A 112 4.36 29.26 14.46
N PHE A 113 4.21 28.59 13.33
CA PHE A 113 4.51 27.16 13.20
C PHE A 113 5.24 26.90 11.88
N GLN A 114 6.19 25.98 11.90
CA GLN A 114 6.76 25.45 10.67
C GLN A 114 5.74 24.52 9.99
N GLN A 115 5.55 24.68 8.68
CA GLN A 115 4.60 23.90 7.89
C GLN A 115 5.22 23.49 6.55
N HIS A 116 4.75 22.37 5.99
CA HIS A 116 5.09 21.94 4.64
C HIS A 116 4.01 22.41 3.66
N PHE A 117 4.43 22.97 2.54
CA PHE A 117 3.49 23.44 1.52
C PHE A 117 3.95 23.02 0.12
N GLY A 118 2.97 22.74 -0.73
CA GLY A 118 3.16 22.49 -2.15
C GLY A 118 2.96 23.78 -2.95
N GLN A 119 3.90 24.08 -3.84
CA GLN A 119 3.74 25.13 -4.84
C GLN A 119 3.32 24.49 -6.16
N VAL A 120 2.20 24.96 -6.70
CA VAL A 120 1.53 24.32 -7.84
C VAL A 120 0.87 25.35 -8.76
N GLU A 121 0.58 24.99 -9.99
CA GLU A 121 -0.19 25.81 -10.92
C GLU A 121 -1.68 25.75 -10.57
N LYS A 122 -2.43 26.72 -11.09
CA LYS A 122 -3.87 26.87 -10.88
C LYS A 122 -4.71 25.62 -11.19
N ASP A 123 -4.24 24.78 -12.12
CA ASP A 123 -4.99 23.59 -12.59
C ASP A 123 -4.80 22.36 -11.68
N PHE A 124 -3.89 22.42 -10.70
CA PHE A 124 -3.54 21.28 -9.85
C PHE A 124 -4.74 20.66 -9.13
N LEU A 125 -5.62 21.47 -8.53
CA LEU A 125 -6.81 21.00 -7.82
C LEU A 125 -7.91 20.44 -8.74
N ASN A 126 -7.82 20.70 -10.05
CA ASN A 126 -8.71 20.09 -11.04
C ASN A 126 -8.13 18.75 -11.56
N MET A 127 -6.80 18.63 -11.58
CA MET A 127 -6.10 17.41 -11.95
C MET A 127 -6.22 16.34 -10.85
N PHE A 128 -5.88 16.71 -9.62
CA PHE A 128 -5.85 15.82 -8.46
C PHE A 128 -7.09 15.99 -7.59
N SER A 129 -7.67 14.87 -7.15
CA SER A 129 -8.89 14.87 -6.31
C SER A 129 -8.58 15.08 -4.83
N PHE A 130 -8.25 16.31 -4.44
CA PHE A 130 -8.18 16.74 -3.04
C PHE A 130 -9.48 17.46 -2.66
N PRO A 131 -10.35 16.87 -1.81
CA PRO A 131 -11.66 17.46 -1.52
C PRO A 131 -11.58 18.79 -0.79
N LEU A 132 -12.18 19.84 -1.35
CA LEU A 132 -12.34 21.13 -0.67
C LEU A 132 -13.56 21.11 0.25
N ILE A 133 -13.37 21.50 1.51
CA ILE A 133 -14.42 21.73 2.50
C ILE A 133 -15.01 23.15 2.31
N ALA A 134 -14.17 24.10 1.93
CA ALA A 134 -14.53 25.50 1.66
C ALA A 134 -13.70 26.06 0.49
N GLY A 135 -14.31 26.92 -0.32
CA GLY A 135 -13.69 27.48 -1.53
C GLY A 135 -14.03 26.69 -2.79
N ASP A 136 -13.64 27.23 -3.96
CA ASP A 136 -13.89 26.61 -5.27
C ASP A 136 -12.55 26.13 -5.88
N PRO A 137 -12.36 24.83 -6.16
CA PRO A 137 -11.12 24.28 -6.73
C PRO A 137 -10.62 25.01 -7.98
N ALA A 138 -11.54 25.51 -8.83
CA ALA A 138 -11.18 26.18 -10.07
C ALA A 138 -10.59 27.58 -9.86
N THR A 139 -10.93 28.24 -8.75
CA THR A 139 -10.53 29.63 -8.48
C THR A 139 -9.60 29.77 -7.27
N ALA A 140 -9.55 28.75 -6.40
CA ALA A 140 -8.84 28.81 -5.12
C ALA A 140 -7.34 29.10 -5.28
N LEU A 141 -6.72 28.72 -6.40
CA LEU A 141 -5.30 28.95 -6.68
C LEU A 141 -5.07 29.95 -7.82
N SER A 142 -6.06 30.79 -8.14
CA SER A 142 -5.95 31.74 -9.27
C SER A 142 -5.17 33.02 -8.96
N GLN A 143 -5.09 33.43 -7.69
CA GLN A 143 -4.38 34.66 -7.27
C GLN A 143 -2.95 34.33 -6.78
N PRO A 144 -1.90 35.10 -7.13
CA PRO A 144 -0.51 34.82 -6.74
C PRO A 144 -0.21 34.77 -5.23
N ASP A 145 -1.10 35.32 -4.43
CA ASP A 145 -1.08 35.37 -2.96
C ASP A 145 -2.18 34.49 -2.35
N ALA A 146 -2.77 33.57 -3.11
CA ALA A 146 -3.73 32.61 -2.59
C ALA A 146 -3.06 31.48 -1.81
N VAL A 147 -3.74 30.98 -0.78
CA VAL A 147 -3.35 29.75 -0.09
C VAL A 147 -4.58 28.87 0.20
N VAL A 148 -4.44 27.59 -0.11
CA VAL A 148 -5.38 26.55 0.30
C VAL A 148 -4.76 25.78 1.46
N ILE A 149 -5.49 25.62 2.55
CA ILE A 149 -4.98 25.00 3.79
C ILE A 149 -5.70 23.70 4.10
N SER A 150 -4.99 22.71 4.66
CA SER A 150 -5.64 21.51 5.18
C SER A 150 -6.50 21.83 6.39
N LYS A 151 -7.45 20.94 6.68
CA LYS A 151 -8.29 20.99 7.87
C LYS A 151 -7.47 21.05 9.16
N GLU A 152 -6.39 20.28 9.24
CA GLU A 152 -5.48 20.29 10.39
C GLU A 152 -4.79 21.63 10.56
N VAL A 153 -4.32 22.25 9.47
CA VAL A 153 -3.73 23.61 9.51
C VAL A 153 -4.79 24.64 9.92
N ALA A 154 -6.01 24.54 9.38
CA ALA A 154 -7.12 25.41 9.75
C ALA A 154 -7.43 25.33 11.26
N ASP A 155 -7.58 24.12 11.80
CA ASP A 155 -7.88 23.92 13.23
C ASP A 155 -6.70 24.34 14.13
N LYS A 156 -5.46 24.21 13.63
CA LYS A 156 -4.25 24.61 14.36
C LYS A 156 -4.07 26.13 14.45
N PHE A 157 -4.31 26.87 13.36
CA PHE A 157 -4.15 28.33 13.33
C PHE A 157 -5.42 29.08 13.75
N PHE A 158 -6.60 28.48 13.59
CA PHE A 158 -7.90 29.09 13.86
C PHE A 158 -8.80 28.18 14.74
N PRO A 159 -8.37 27.84 15.97
CA PRO A 159 -9.12 26.93 16.84
C PRO A 159 -10.52 27.45 17.21
N GLU A 160 -10.73 28.77 17.17
CA GLU A 160 -12.04 29.41 17.42
C GLU A 160 -13.05 29.15 16.29
N ASN A 161 -12.57 28.77 15.11
CA ASN A 161 -13.37 28.56 13.89
C ASN A 161 -13.47 27.09 13.50
N THR A 162 -13.00 26.15 14.33
CA THR A 162 -13.09 24.72 14.06
C THR A 162 -14.53 24.31 13.74
N GLY A 163 -14.70 23.69 12.57
CA GLY A 163 -16.02 23.29 12.03
C GLY A 163 -16.75 24.37 11.21
N ASN A 164 -16.28 25.62 11.18
CA ASN A 164 -16.80 26.69 10.32
C ASN A 164 -15.72 27.22 9.36
N TYR A 165 -15.28 26.36 8.45
CA TYR A 165 -14.17 26.64 7.54
C TYR A 165 -14.48 27.70 6.47
N LEU A 166 -15.76 27.93 6.15
CA LEU A 166 -16.15 29.02 5.23
C LEU A 166 -15.80 30.41 5.79
N ALA A 167 -15.85 30.59 7.11
CA ALA A 167 -15.47 31.85 7.76
C ALA A 167 -13.97 32.14 7.69
N LEU A 168 -13.13 31.14 7.35
CA LEU A 168 -11.69 31.31 7.23
C LEU A 168 -11.27 31.94 5.91
N LEU A 169 -12.13 31.90 4.88
CA LEU A 169 -11.84 32.50 3.59
C LEU A 169 -11.61 34.02 3.75
N GLY A 170 -10.52 34.52 3.17
CA GLY A 170 -10.08 35.91 3.27
C GLY A 170 -9.14 36.22 4.45
N HIS A 171 -8.90 35.28 5.36
CA HIS A 171 -7.90 35.47 6.41
C HIS A 171 -6.48 35.46 5.81
N VAL A 172 -5.56 36.20 6.44
CA VAL A 172 -4.20 36.35 5.94
C VAL A 172 -3.23 35.58 6.84
N LEU A 173 -2.41 34.74 6.21
CA LEU A 173 -1.29 34.04 6.82
C LEU A 173 0.02 34.62 6.29
N ARG A 174 1.01 34.81 7.16
CA ARG A 174 2.31 35.37 6.78
C ARG A 174 3.36 34.28 6.71
N PHE A 175 3.95 34.10 5.54
CA PHE A 175 4.98 33.11 5.24
C PHE A 175 6.36 33.75 5.41
N HIS A 176 7.24 33.15 6.22
CA HIS A 176 8.56 33.68 6.56
C HIS A 176 9.66 32.97 5.76
N GLY A 177 9.71 33.20 4.45
CA GLY A 177 10.75 32.68 3.56
C GLY A 177 12.03 33.53 3.55
N SER A 178 12.71 33.59 2.40
CA SER A 178 13.77 34.57 2.14
C SER A 178 13.27 36.00 2.24
N GLU A 179 12.01 36.21 1.85
CA GLU A 179 11.24 37.41 2.13
C GLU A 179 9.91 37.02 2.78
N ALA A 180 9.43 37.85 3.70
CA ALA A 180 8.15 37.62 4.35
C ALA A 180 7.01 38.09 3.44
N LYS A 181 6.09 37.19 3.08
CA LYS A 181 4.97 37.47 2.18
C LYS A 181 3.64 37.04 2.81
N ASP A 182 2.63 37.86 2.59
CA ASP A 182 1.27 37.60 3.06
C ASP A 182 0.49 36.81 2.00
N TYR A 183 -0.24 35.80 2.46
CA TYR A 183 -1.08 34.94 1.65
C TYR A 183 -2.49 34.91 2.22
N THR A 184 -3.49 35.02 1.35
CA THR A 184 -4.91 35.03 1.68
C THR A 184 -5.48 33.62 1.55
N VAL A 185 -6.16 33.14 2.59
CA VAL A 185 -6.84 31.84 2.61
C VAL A 185 -8.00 31.88 1.63
N THR A 186 -7.92 31.11 0.56
CA THR A 186 -8.91 31.05 -0.53
C THR A 186 -9.62 29.69 -0.58
N GLY A 187 -9.13 28.70 0.15
CA GLY A 187 -9.76 27.41 0.29
C GLY A 187 -9.31 26.67 1.55
N VAL A 188 -10.17 25.76 2.01
CA VAL A 188 -9.85 24.78 3.05
C VAL A 188 -10.17 23.40 2.50
N MET A 189 -9.21 22.49 2.55
CA MET A 189 -9.33 21.12 2.05
C MET A 189 -9.31 20.10 3.18
N GLU A 190 -9.83 18.91 2.94
CA GLU A 190 -9.58 17.76 3.81
C GLU A 190 -8.06 17.48 3.90
N ASN A 191 -7.65 16.82 4.98
CA ASN A 191 -6.25 16.43 5.13
C ASN A 191 -5.84 15.49 3.99
N VAL A 192 -4.63 15.68 3.48
CA VAL A 192 -4.04 14.76 2.49
C VAL A 192 -4.00 13.37 3.11
N THR A 193 -4.53 12.39 2.39
CA THR A 193 -4.59 11.01 2.87
C THR A 193 -3.18 10.41 2.87
N SER A 194 -2.92 9.45 3.75
CA SER A 194 -1.67 8.67 3.75
C SER A 194 -1.49 7.81 2.48
N LEU A 195 -2.49 7.80 1.60
CA LEU A 195 -2.48 7.11 0.31
C LEU A 195 -1.98 8.00 -0.84
N SER A 196 -1.62 9.26 -0.60
CA SER A 196 -1.09 10.14 -1.64
C SER A 196 0.44 10.20 -1.64
N SER A 197 1.08 10.08 -2.80
CA SER A 197 2.53 10.28 -2.91
C SER A 197 2.94 11.74 -2.74
N LEU A 198 1.97 12.66 -2.85
CA LEU A 198 2.13 14.09 -2.67
C LEU A 198 1.65 14.52 -1.29
N GLN A 199 2.56 14.54 -0.31
CA GLN A 199 2.24 14.99 1.06
C GLN A 199 2.52 16.49 1.24
N PHE A 200 1.52 17.26 1.67
CA PHE A 200 1.60 18.70 1.95
C PHE A 200 0.50 19.14 2.93
N ASP A 201 0.76 20.21 3.69
CA ASP A 201 -0.21 20.77 4.64
C ASP A 201 -0.99 21.94 4.03
N MET A 202 -0.39 22.61 3.04
CA MET A 202 -0.94 23.80 2.37
C MET A 202 -0.55 23.80 0.89
N LEU A 203 -1.32 24.48 0.05
CA LEU A 203 -1.02 24.72 -1.37
C LEU A 203 -1.00 26.21 -1.65
N THR A 204 0.01 26.66 -2.39
CA THR A 204 0.13 28.03 -2.88
C THR A 204 0.40 28.02 -4.38
N PRO A 205 -0.02 29.02 -5.14
CA PRO A 205 0.36 29.12 -6.54
C PRO A 205 1.87 29.21 -6.71
N LEU A 206 2.38 28.50 -7.72
CA LEU A 206 3.77 28.53 -8.15
C LEU A 206 4.02 29.86 -8.87
N ASP A 207 4.18 30.95 -8.12
CA ASP A 207 4.53 32.25 -8.68
C ASP A 207 5.86 32.75 -8.10
N ASN A 208 6.86 32.79 -8.98
CA ASN A 208 8.26 33.18 -8.76
C ASN A 208 8.95 32.51 -7.54
N VAL A 209 9.72 31.47 -7.84
CA VAL A 209 10.68 30.69 -7.00
C VAL A 209 11.69 31.56 -6.19
N LYS A 210 11.61 32.89 -6.29
CA LYS A 210 12.38 33.90 -5.55
C LYS A 210 12.19 33.84 -4.03
N LEU A 211 11.10 33.26 -3.53
CA LEU A 211 10.70 33.36 -2.11
C LEU A 211 11.51 32.49 -1.14
N TYR A 212 12.29 31.49 -1.57
CA TYR A 212 12.87 30.50 -0.63
C TYR A 212 14.34 30.12 -0.87
N GLY A 213 15.14 31.02 -1.48
CA GLY A 213 16.61 31.00 -1.32
C GLY A 213 17.43 30.39 -2.46
N LYS A 214 16.83 30.17 -3.65
CA LYS A 214 17.61 29.88 -4.87
C LYS A 214 17.97 31.19 -5.57
N ASN A 215 19.26 31.41 -5.83
CA ASN A 215 19.82 32.62 -6.45
C ASN A 215 19.14 32.97 -7.79
N ASN A 216 19.17 34.26 -8.17
CA ASN A 216 18.60 34.87 -9.39
C ASN A 216 18.86 34.17 -10.74
N ASN A 217 19.75 33.18 -10.81
CA ASN A 217 20.11 32.44 -12.03
C ASN A 217 19.59 31.00 -12.06
N ASP A 218 18.96 30.51 -10.99
CA ASP A 218 18.42 29.16 -10.93
C ASP A 218 17.00 29.18 -11.51
N MET A 219 16.79 28.57 -12.68
CA MET A 219 15.50 28.60 -13.41
C MET A 219 14.39 27.79 -12.71
N GLY A 220 14.50 27.53 -11.40
CA GLY A 220 13.50 26.88 -10.56
C GLY A 220 13.08 25.50 -11.08
N GLU A 221 13.51 24.44 -10.41
CA GLU A 221 13.13 23.08 -10.80
C GLU A 221 11.79 22.69 -10.19
N THR A 222 10.98 21.96 -10.95
CA THR A 222 9.69 21.41 -10.53
C THR A 222 9.52 19.98 -11.04
N THR A 223 8.68 19.20 -10.37
CA THR A 223 8.20 17.91 -10.90
C THR A 223 6.90 18.10 -11.64
N ILE A 224 6.90 17.79 -12.94
CA ILE A 224 5.75 18.02 -13.82
C ILE A 224 4.82 16.80 -13.79
N TYR A 225 3.55 17.08 -13.55
CA TYR A 225 2.44 16.17 -13.73
C TYR A 225 1.59 16.63 -14.92
N LEU A 226 1.12 15.67 -15.69
CA LEU A 226 0.32 15.89 -16.90
C LEU A 226 -0.96 15.07 -16.79
N GLN A 227 -2.08 15.71 -17.08
CA GLN A 227 -3.35 15.02 -17.33
C GLN A 227 -3.52 14.86 -18.84
N LEU A 228 -3.61 13.63 -19.32
CA LEU A 228 -3.80 13.35 -20.74
C LEU A 228 -5.27 13.05 -21.05
N LYS A 229 -5.64 13.16 -22.34
CA LYS A 229 -6.95 12.69 -22.80
C LYS A 229 -7.05 11.16 -22.66
N PRO A 230 -8.22 10.62 -22.29
CA PRO A 230 -8.43 9.17 -22.26
C PRO A 230 -8.09 8.50 -23.58
N GLY A 231 -7.35 7.39 -23.52
CA GLY A 231 -6.94 6.61 -24.69
C GLY A 231 -5.77 7.20 -25.49
N THR A 232 -5.05 8.18 -24.93
CA THR A 232 -3.82 8.72 -25.54
C THR A 232 -2.75 7.63 -25.69
N ASN A 233 -2.16 7.51 -26.87
CA ASN A 233 -1.00 6.64 -27.08
C ASN A 233 0.24 7.28 -26.43
N LEU A 234 0.79 6.63 -25.40
CA LEU A 234 1.90 7.16 -24.61
C LEU A 234 3.19 7.31 -25.42
N GLU A 235 3.51 6.36 -26.31
CA GLU A 235 4.72 6.42 -27.14
C GLU A 235 4.71 7.62 -28.10
N ASN A 236 3.55 7.90 -28.71
CA ASN A 236 3.36 9.08 -29.55
C ASN A 236 3.42 10.38 -28.73
N MET A 237 2.90 10.35 -27.50
CA MET A 237 2.95 11.50 -26.60
C MET A 237 4.38 11.80 -26.13
N GLU A 238 5.14 10.78 -25.72
CA GLU A 238 6.56 10.89 -25.36
C GLU A 238 7.40 11.44 -26.52
N THR A 239 7.12 10.99 -27.74
CA THR A 239 7.75 11.52 -28.96
C THR A 239 7.44 13.01 -29.16
N SER A 240 6.17 13.40 -28.95
CA SER A 240 5.72 14.79 -29.10
C SER A 240 6.33 15.71 -28.03
N LEU A 241 6.41 15.24 -26.79
CA LEU A 241 7.07 15.93 -25.69
C LEU A 241 8.58 16.11 -25.95
N SER A 242 9.24 15.06 -26.44
CA SER A 242 10.67 15.10 -26.77
C SER A 242 10.95 16.12 -27.90
N ALA A 243 10.09 16.17 -28.92
CA ALA A 243 10.20 17.15 -30.01
C ALA A 243 10.03 18.60 -29.53
N LEU A 244 9.15 18.85 -28.54
CA LEU A 244 9.00 20.16 -27.91
C LEU A 244 10.25 20.57 -27.13
N ILE A 245 10.83 19.64 -26.37
CA ILE A 245 12.06 19.91 -25.62
C ILE A 245 13.19 20.22 -26.59
N ASP A 246 13.35 19.45 -27.68
CA ASP A 246 14.36 19.70 -28.71
C ASP A 246 14.23 21.10 -29.33
N ALA A 247 13.02 21.52 -29.67
CA ALA A 247 12.77 22.84 -30.25
C ALA A 247 13.16 23.99 -29.31
N ASN A 248 12.93 23.81 -28.00
CA ASN A 248 13.27 24.81 -26.98
C ASN A 248 14.74 24.73 -26.52
N LEU A 249 15.36 23.54 -26.52
CA LEU A 249 16.78 23.35 -26.23
C LEU A 249 17.66 23.90 -27.35
N GLY A 250 17.30 23.67 -28.63
CA GLY A 250 18.03 24.22 -29.78
C GLY A 250 18.09 25.74 -29.77
N ALA A 251 17.04 26.42 -29.27
CA ALA A 251 17.03 27.87 -29.09
C ALA A 251 17.99 28.33 -27.97
N ARG A 252 18.10 27.60 -26.86
CA ARG A 252 19.04 27.94 -25.77
C ARG A 252 20.50 27.60 -26.09
N ILE A 253 20.77 26.47 -26.73
CA ILE A 253 22.14 26.08 -27.12
C ILE A 253 22.74 27.11 -28.09
N ALA A 254 21.91 27.65 -28.99
CA ALA A 254 22.28 28.75 -29.88
C ALA A 254 22.62 30.07 -29.13
N GLU A 255 22.11 30.25 -27.90
CA GLU A 255 22.41 31.40 -27.04
C GLU A 255 23.63 31.17 -26.12
N THR A 256 23.91 29.92 -25.70
CA THR A 256 24.98 29.60 -24.73
C THR A 256 26.33 29.16 -25.33
N ASN A 257 26.48 29.06 -26.66
CA ASN A 257 27.72 28.60 -27.32
C ASN A 257 28.18 27.20 -26.85
N ASP A 258 27.24 26.34 -26.45
CA ASP A 258 27.54 24.96 -26.05
C ASP A 258 27.66 24.10 -27.33
N GLU A 259 28.79 23.42 -27.54
CA GLU A 259 29.11 22.66 -28.77
C GLU A 259 28.34 21.33 -28.89
N LEU A 260 27.39 21.05 -28.00
CA LEU A 260 26.59 19.83 -28.05
C LEU A 260 25.50 19.95 -29.13
N GLU A 261 25.77 19.32 -30.28
CA GLU A 261 24.79 19.09 -31.34
C GLU A 261 23.48 18.50 -30.77
N PRO A 262 22.29 19.01 -31.14
CA PRO A 262 20.99 18.51 -30.68
C PRO A 262 20.81 16.99 -30.88
N ALA A 263 21.46 16.42 -31.91
CA ALA A 263 21.46 14.98 -32.17
C ALA A 263 22.15 14.16 -31.06
N ARG A 264 23.17 14.71 -30.41
CA ARG A 264 23.90 14.06 -29.31
C ARG A 264 23.08 14.14 -28.01
N TYR A 265 22.29 15.19 -27.81
CA TYR A 265 21.32 15.25 -26.70
C TYR A 265 20.29 14.11 -26.77
N ARG A 266 19.79 13.74 -27.96
CA ARG A 266 18.85 12.61 -28.11
C ARG A 266 19.45 11.24 -27.77
N GLU A 267 20.76 11.09 -27.88
CA GLU A 267 21.45 9.85 -27.53
C GLU A 267 21.52 9.65 -26.00
N PHE A 268 21.53 10.77 -25.26
CA PHE A 268 21.69 10.78 -23.82
C PHE A 268 20.41 11.09 -23.05
N PHE A 269 19.39 11.71 -23.64
CA PHE A 269 18.17 12.11 -22.93
C PHE A 269 16.92 11.51 -23.59
N SER A 270 16.08 10.84 -22.79
CA SER A 270 14.74 10.42 -23.20
C SER A 270 13.69 10.82 -22.17
N LEU A 271 12.49 11.16 -22.64
CA LEU A 271 11.36 11.46 -21.78
C LEU A 271 10.45 10.25 -21.67
N HIS A 272 9.96 10.00 -20.47
CA HIS A 272 9.00 8.96 -20.19
C HIS A 272 7.83 9.48 -19.36
N LEU A 273 6.65 8.96 -19.65
CA LEU A 273 5.44 9.22 -18.89
C LEU A 273 5.21 8.08 -17.91
N GLN A 274 5.39 8.36 -16.64
CA GLN A 274 5.13 7.42 -15.57
C GLN A 274 3.69 7.57 -15.06
N PRO A 275 2.85 6.53 -15.10
CA PRO A 275 1.51 6.60 -14.49
C PRO A 275 1.59 6.99 -13.02
N LEU A 276 0.66 7.83 -12.55
CA LEU A 276 0.67 8.31 -11.17
C LEU A 276 0.63 7.16 -10.14
N THR A 277 -0.12 6.10 -10.42
CA THR A 277 -0.24 4.92 -9.56
C THR A 277 1.07 4.14 -9.38
N ASP A 278 2.03 4.31 -10.28
CA ASP A 278 3.32 3.61 -10.21
C ASP A 278 4.39 4.42 -9.45
N VAL A 279 4.14 5.72 -9.24
CA VAL A 279 5.09 6.66 -8.63
C VAL A 279 5.57 6.19 -7.26
N TYR A 280 4.67 5.67 -6.44
CA TYR A 280 4.97 5.28 -5.06
C TYR A 280 5.91 4.07 -4.94
N LEU A 281 5.82 3.12 -5.89
CA LEU A 281 6.54 1.83 -5.81
C LEU A 281 7.75 1.76 -6.75
N ASP A 282 7.94 2.72 -7.65
CA ASP A 282 9.06 2.78 -8.57
C ASP A 282 10.22 3.60 -8.00
N GLN A 283 11.25 2.88 -7.56
CA GLN A 283 12.48 3.47 -7.01
C GLN A 283 13.55 3.78 -8.06
N SER A 284 13.29 3.41 -9.32
CA SER A 284 14.25 3.66 -10.39
C SER A 284 14.29 5.14 -10.80
N VAL A 285 13.34 5.94 -10.30
CA VAL A 285 13.17 7.36 -10.59
C VAL A 285 13.46 8.18 -9.34
N ASN A 286 14.50 9.01 -9.39
CA ASN A 286 14.77 9.94 -8.32
C ASN A 286 13.77 11.10 -8.34
N SER A 287 13.10 11.34 -7.21
CA SER A 287 12.25 12.50 -7.01
C SER A 287 12.49 13.12 -5.64
N ASN A 288 12.43 14.45 -5.60
CA ASN A 288 12.66 15.24 -4.40
C ASN A 288 11.37 15.50 -3.61
N TYR A 289 10.20 15.24 -4.21
CA TYR A 289 8.92 15.73 -3.70
C TYR A 289 7.87 14.65 -3.47
N THR A 290 8.16 13.40 -3.84
CA THR A 290 7.23 12.27 -3.66
C THR A 290 7.70 11.31 -2.59
N GLU A 291 6.75 10.72 -1.86
CA GLU A 291 7.04 9.59 -0.99
C GLU A 291 7.19 8.29 -1.78
N PHE A 292 8.04 7.39 -1.29
CA PHE A 292 8.34 6.12 -1.94
C PHE A 292 8.32 4.96 -0.95
N SER A 293 7.89 3.80 -1.42
CA SER A 293 8.04 2.52 -0.73
C SER A 293 8.76 1.50 -1.61
N LYS A 294 9.24 0.43 -0.97
CA LYS A 294 9.92 -0.68 -1.64
C LYS A 294 8.92 -1.80 -1.87
N PRO A 295 8.59 -2.16 -3.13
CA PRO A 295 7.66 -3.26 -3.40
C PRO A 295 8.16 -4.60 -2.83
N ILE A 296 9.49 -4.74 -2.65
CA ILE A 296 10.09 -5.91 -2.03
C ILE A 296 9.60 -6.14 -0.58
N TYR A 297 9.27 -5.09 0.17
CA TYR A 297 8.73 -5.26 1.53
C TYR A 297 7.34 -5.89 1.52
N SER A 298 6.47 -5.43 0.62
CA SER A 298 5.15 -6.03 0.39
C SER A 298 5.25 -7.50 -0.03
N TYR A 299 6.22 -7.85 -0.89
CA TYR A 299 6.48 -9.24 -1.27
C TYR A 299 7.00 -10.10 -0.11
N ILE A 300 7.94 -9.60 0.68
CA ILE A 300 8.49 -10.31 1.85
C ILE A 300 7.38 -10.56 2.88
N LEU A 301 6.59 -9.54 3.20
CA LEU A 301 5.47 -9.67 4.14
C LEU A 301 4.44 -10.68 3.63
N SER A 302 4.07 -10.62 2.34
CA SER A 302 3.15 -11.58 1.72
C SER A 302 3.67 -13.03 1.80
N ALA A 303 4.98 -13.23 1.58
CA ALA A 303 5.61 -14.55 1.71
C ALA A 303 5.55 -15.06 3.16
N ILE A 304 5.78 -14.19 4.16
CA ILE A 304 5.66 -14.54 5.57
C ILE A 304 4.22 -14.91 5.92
N ALA A 305 3.23 -14.14 5.47
CA ALA A 305 1.80 -14.42 5.68
C ALA A 305 1.44 -15.83 5.17
N PHE A 306 1.86 -16.14 3.93
CA PHE A 306 1.63 -17.44 3.33
C PHE A 306 2.29 -18.56 4.14
N LEU A 307 3.53 -18.37 4.58
CA LEU A 307 4.28 -19.36 5.34
C LEU A 307 3.62 -19.64 6.70
N VAL A 308 3.16 -18.61 7.41
CA VAL A 308 2.43 -18.73 8.69
C VAL A 308 1.12 -19.50 8.49
N LEU A 309 0.33 -19.15 7.47
CA LEU A 309 -0.91 -19.87 7.15
C LEU A 309 -0.64 -21.32 6.74
N PHE A 310 0.43 -21.55 5.98
CA PHE A 310 0.86 -22.88 5.55
C PHE A 310 1.22 -23.77 6.74
N ILE A 311 1.97 -23.25 7.72
CA ILE A 311 2.25 -23.94 8.99
C ILE A 311 0.94 -24.31 9.70
N ALA A 312 -0.02 -23.40 9.78
CA ALA A 312 -1.32 -23.66 10.41
C ALA A 312 -2.10 -24.79 9.68
N CYS A 313 -2.06 -24.83 8.35
CA CYS A 313 -2.68 -25.87 7.53
C CYS A 313 -2.00 -27.25 7.71
N ILE A 314 -0.66 -27.29 7.78
CA ILE A 314 0.06 -28.54 8.04
C ILE A 314 -0.23 -29.03 9.46
N ASN A 315 -0.28 -28.13 10.44
CA ASN A 315 -0.61 -28.49 11.81
C ASN A 315 -2.01 -29.12 11.90
N PHE A 316 -2.99 -28.51 11.24
CA PHE A 316 -4.34 -29.08 11.12
C PHE A 316 -4.32 -30.49 10.52
N THR A 317 -3.61 -30.63 9.40
CA THR A 317 -3.50 -31.89 8.67
C THR A 317 -2.87 -32.97 9.56
N THR A 318 -1.79 -32.64 10.26
CA THR A 318 -1.05 -33.54 11.15
C THR A 318 -1.91 -34.00 12.32
N LEU A 319 -2.63 -33.08 12.98
CA LEU A 319 -3.55 -33.41 14.06
C LEU A 319 -4.72 -34.28 13.58
N SER A 320 -5.24 -34.00 12.38
CA SER A 320 -6.32 -34.80 11.79
C SER A 320 -5.85 -36.23 11.46
N ILE A 321 -4.59 -36.41 11.04
CA ILE A 321 -4.01 -37.74 10.79
C ILE A 321 -3.68 -38.45 12.10
N GLY A 322 -3.20 -37.75 13.12
CA GLY A 322 -2.95 -38.35 14.44
C GLY A 322 -4.20 -39.03 15.03
N ARG A 323 -5.38 -38.55 14.66
CA ARG A 323 -6.69 -39.11 15.07
C ARG A 323 -7.27 -40.15 14.13
N SER A 324 -6.58 -40.46 13.04
CA SER A 324 -7.11 -41.32 11.98
C SER A 324 -7.41 -42.75 12.43
N THR A 325 -6.78 -43.26 13.51
CA THR A 325 -7.12 -44.55 14.12
C THR A 325 -8.58 -44.60 14.61
N THR A 326 -8.99 -43.61 15.39
CA THR A 326 -10.37 -43.50 15.91
C THR A 326 -11.39 -43.27 14.78
N ARG A 327 -11.01 -42.48 13.76
CA ARG A 327 -11.86 -42.20 12.59
C ARG A 327 -11.93 -43.37 11.61
N ALA A 328 -10.92 -44.24 11.56
CA ALA A 328 -10.90 -45.39 10.67
C ALA A 328 -12.03 -46.38 10.98
N MET A 329 -12.32 -46.62 12.26
CA MET A 329 -13.45 -47.45 12.70
C MET A 329 -14.80 -46.88 12.23
N GLU A 330 -15.01 -45.58 12.38
CA GLU A 330 -16.23 -44.89 11.92
C GLU A 330 -16.40 -45.00 10.40
N VAL A 331 -15.33 -44.79 9.65
CA VAL A 331 -15.32 -44.92 8.18
C VAL A 331 -15.56 -46.36 7.73
N GLY A 332 -14.96 -47.34 8.41
CA GLY A 332 -15.14 -48.77 8.13
C GLY A 332 -16.59 -49.20 8.28
N VAL A 333 -17.26 -48.81 9.37
CA VAL A 333 -18.69 -49.07 9.60
C VAL A 333 -19.56 -48.41 8.53
N ARG A 334 -19.30 -47.14 8.18
CA ARG A 334 -20.08 -46.43 7.14
C ARG A 334 -19.94 -47.07 5.76
N LYS A 335 -18.73 -47.48 5.38
CA LYS A 335 -18.52 -48.18 4.11
C LYS A 335 -19.17 -49.56 4.08
N ALA A 336 -19.17 -50.28 5.21
CA ALA A 336 -19.91 -51.54 5.33
C ALA A 336 -21.44 -51.33 5.18
N LEU A 337 -21.96 -50.18 5.59
CA LEU A 337 -23.35 -49.76 5.40
C LEU A 337 -23.63 -49.13 4.01
N GLY A 338 -22.68 -49.21 3.07
CA GLY A 338 -22.87 -48.76 1.68
C GLY A 338 -22.45 -47.32 1.37
N ALA A 339 -21.75 -46.62 2.28
CA ALA A 339 -21.24 -45.28 1.98
C ALA A 339 -20.11 -45.30 0.94
N TYR A 340 -20.24 -44.47 -0.10
CA TYR A 340 -19.24 -44.33 -1.15
C TYR A 340 -18.07 -43.42 -0.71
N ARG A 341 -16.90 -43.63 -1.32
CA ARG A 341 -15.67 -42.85 -1.03
C ARG A 341 -15.87 -41.34 -1.20
N GLN A 342 -16.58 -40.91 -2.25
CA GLN A 342 -16.84 -39.50 -2.53
C GLN A 342 -17.70 -38.85 -1.42
N GLN A 343 -18.69 -39.56 -0.89
CA GLN A 343 -19.53 -39.06 0.21
C GLN A 343 -18.72 -38.79 1.47
N LEU A 344 -17.75 -39.67 1.77
CA LEU A 344 -16.84 -39.50 2.90
C LEU A 344 -15.85 -38.36 2.68
N MET A 345 -15.32 -38.19 1.47
CA MET A 345 -14.46 -37.04 1.13
C MET A 345 -15.20 -35.71 1.30
N LEU A 346 -16.41 -35.60 0.74
CA LEU A 346 -17.26 -34.40 0.87
C LEU A 346 -17.60 -34.09 2.34
N GLN A 347 -17.85 -35.13 3.15
CA GLN A 347 -18.07 -34.96 4.58
C GLN A 347 -16.83 -34.38 5.28
N PHE A 348 -15.64 -34.95 5.04
CA PHE A 348 -14.41 -34.47 5.68
C PHE A 348 -14.01 -33.06 5.20
N TRP A 349 -14.25 -32.74 3.93
CA TRP A 349 -14.11 -31.37 3.43
C TRP A 349 -15.08 -30.41 4.10
N GLY A 350 -16.34 -30.81 4.29
CA GLY A 350 -17.32 -30.02 5.04
C GLY A 350 -16.90 -29.78 6.49
N GLU A 351 -16.31 -30.77 7.16
CA GLU A 351 -15.74 -30.62 8.51
C GLU A 351 -14.58 -29.62 8.53
N ALA A 352 -13.65 -29.73 7.59
CA ALA A 352 -12.51 -28.82 7.48
C ALA A 352 -12.96 -27.39 7.18
N LEU A 353 -13.85 -27.22 6.19
CA LEU A 353 -14.40 -25.92 5.81
C LEU A 353 -15.14 -25.25 6.98
N LEU A 354 -15.91 -26.02 7.76
CA LEU A 354 -16.62 -25.49 8.92
C LEU A 354 -15.65 -25.07 10.04
N LEU A 355 -14.57 -25.83 10.26
CA LEU A 355 -13.49 -25.43 11.18
C LEU A 355 -12.79 -24.15 10.72
N THR A 356 -12.44 -24.07 9.44
CA THR A 356 -11.83 -22.87 8.86
C THR A 356 -12.77 -21.67 8.92
N ALA A 357 -14.08 -21.86 8.71
CA ALA A 357 -15.07 -20.79 8.84
C ALA A 357 -15.14 -20.26 10.29
N LEU A 358 -15.12 -21.14 11.29
CA LEU A 358 -15.04 -20.73 12.70
C LEU A 358 -13.73 -20.01 13.00
N ALA A 359 -12.61 -20.49 12.46
CA ALA A 359 -11.31 -19.86 12.60
C ALA A 359 -11.26 -18.49 11.92
N LEU A 360 -11.92 -18.32 10.77
CA LEU A 360 -12.02 -17.05 10.06
C LEU A 360 -12.80 -16.03 10.89
N VAL A 361 -13.96 -16.40 11.44
CA VAL A 361 -14.75 -15.50 12.30
C VAL A 361 -13.93 -15.04 13.51
N LEU A 362 -13.23 -15.97 14.17
CA LEU A 362 -12.35 -15.61 15.28
C LEU A 362 -11.13 -14.82 14.83
N GLY A 363 -10.55 -15.13 13.68
CA GLY A 363 -9.42 -14.42 13.09
C GLY A 363 -9.76 -12.98 12.74
N ILE A 364 -10.96 -12.73 12.19
CA ILE A 364 -11.50 -11.39 11.97
C ILE A 364 -11.66 -10.65 13.31
N GLY A 365 -12.23 -11.31 14.33
CA GLY A 365 -12.37 -10.70 15.66
C GLY A 365 -11.03 -10.34 16.32
N VAL A 366 -10.02 -11.21 16.16
CA VAL A 366 -8.64 -10.94 16.63
C VAL A 366 -8.01 -9.80 15.83
N ALA A 367 -8.19 -9.79 14.51
CA ALA A 367 -7.67 -8.75 13.65
C ALA A 367 -8.27 -7.38 14.00
N GLU A 368 -9.59 -7.30 14.18
CA GLU A 368 -10.29 -6.07 14.59
C GLU A 368 -9.80 -5.55 15.95
N LEU A 369 -9.63 -6.46 16.92
CA LEU A 369 -9.16 -6.08 18.25
C LEU A 369 -7.72 -5.54 18.25
N LEU A 370 -6.86 -6.09 17.40
CA LEU A 370 -5.44 -5.71 17.30
C LEU A 370 -5.16 -4.64 16.24
N LEU A 371 -6.16 -4.27 15.43
CA LEU A 371 -6.01 -3.29 14.36
C LEU A 371 -5.50 -1.92 14.83
N PRO A 372 -5.96 -1.35 15.97
CA PRO A 372 -5.45 -0.07 16.45
C PRO A 372 -3.96 -0.12 16.80
N VAL A 373 -3.51 -1.24 17.39
CA VAL A 373 -2.09 -1.46 17.71
C VAL A 373 -1.29 -1.58 16.42
N PHE A 374 -1.80 -2.32 15.44
CA PHE A 374 -1.16 -2.46 14.14
C PHE A 374 -1.04 -1.10 13.43
N ASN A 375 -2.11 -0.31 13.39
CA ASN A 375 -2.13 1.04 12.80
C ASN A 375 -1.13 2.00 13.47
N ALA A 376 -1.02 1.98 14.80
CA ALA A 376 -0.04 2.78 15.51
C ALA A 376 1.41 2.35 15.19
N MET A 377 1.66 1.05 15.00
CA MET A 377 2.98 0.54 14.66
C MET A 377 3.35 0.79 13.19
N SER A 378 2.38 0.67 12.28
CA SER A 378 2.60 0.88 10.84
C SER A 378 2.51 2.36 10.44
N GLN A 379 2.04 3.23 11.34
CA GLN A 379 1.72 4.63 11.04
C GLN A 379 0.73 4.75 9.86
N LYS A 380 -0.23 3.81 9.79
CA LYS A 380 -1.26 3.74 8.75
C LYS A 380 -2.66 3.79 9.36
N SER A 381 -3.66 4.05 8.51
CA SER A 381 -5.07 4.18 8.91
C SER A 381 -5.92 3.03 8.33
N LEU A 382 -5.47 1.79 8.53
CA LEU A 382 -6.14 0.61 7.96
C LEU A 382 -7.49 0.35 8.63
N SER A 383 -8.45 -0.08 7.82
CA SER A 383 -9.80 -0.47 8.26
C SER A 383 -10.20 -1.82 7.65
N LEU A 384 -10.82 -2.68 8.46
CA LEU A 384 -11.28 -4.01 8.02
C LEU A 384 -12.59 -3.96 7.22
N PHE A 385 -13.54 -3.15 7.70
CA PHE A 385 -14.90 -3.06 7.17
C PHE A 385 -15.11 -1.75 6.41
N ASN A 386 -14.34 -1.54 5.34
CA ASN A 386 -14.72 -0.53 4.36
C ASN A 386 -15.73 -1.18 3.41
N LEU A 387 -17.03 -1.00 3.69
CA LEU A 387 -18.15 -1.63 2.95
C LEU A 387 -18.15 -1.30 1.45
N GLU A 388 -17.45 -0.24 1.05
CA GLU A 388 -17.29 0.18 -0.34
C GLU A 388 -16.23 -0.66 -1.10
N ASN A 389 -15.32 -1.34 -0.39
CA ASN A 389 -14.29 -2.18 -0.97
C ASN A 389 -14.72 -3.65 -1.07
N LEU A 390 -15.39 -4.00 -2.18
CA LEU A 390 -15.80 -5.36 -2.50
C LEU A 390 -14.62 -6.37 -2.49
N ASN A 391 -13.40 -5.87 -2.71
CA ASN A 391 -12.16 -6.63 -2.71
C ASN A 391 -11.87 -7.31 -1.36
N SER A 392 -12.17 -6.65 -0.23
CA SER A 392 -11.89 -7.17 1.11
C SER A 392 -12.75 -8.41 1.41
N ILE A 393 -14.02 -8.40 1.00
CA ILE A 393 -14.91 -9.57 1.14
C ILE A 393 -14.45 -10.72 0.24
N GLY A 394 -14.05 -10.41 -1.00
CA GLY A 394 -13.51 -11.38 -1.93
C GLY A 394 -12.30 -12.13 -1.37
N ILE A 395 -11.43 -11.44 -0.63
CA ILE A 395 -10.22 -12.03 -0.06
C ILE A 395 -10.47 -12.81 1.22
N LEU A 396 -11.37 -12.37 2.09
CA LEU A 396 -11.82 -13.19 3.23
C LEU A 396 -12.44 -14.51 2.74
N PHE A 397 -13.23 -14.44 1.67
CA PHE A 397 -13.76 -15.64 1.02
C PHE A 397 -12.65 -16.48 0.36
N GLY A 398 -11.68 -15.84 -0.29
CA GLY A 398 -10.49 -16.51 -0.83
C GLY A 398 -9.70 -17.26 0.24
N ILE A 399 -9.40 -16.62 1.37
CA ILE A 399 -8.72 -17.21 2.53
C ILE A 399 -9.52 -18.42 3.05
N LEU A 400 -10.84 -18.30 3.18
CA LEU A 400 -11.70 -19.41 3.61
C LEU A 400 -11.56 -20.64 2.71
N ILE A 401 -11.68 -20.43 1.40
CA ILE A 401 -11.66 -21.51 0.41
C ILE A 401 -10.27 -22.12 0.33
N VAL A 402 -9.22 -21.31 0.15
CA VAL A 402 -7.84 -21.77 0.03
C VAL A 402 -7.43 -22.54 1.29
N THR A 403 -7.66 -21.98 2.48
CA THR A 403 -7.30 -22.63 3.75
C THR A 403 -8.11 -23.90 3.97
N GLY A 404 -9.42 -23.88 3.74
CA GLY A 404 -10.28 -25.05 3.89
C GLY A 404 -9.91 -26.20 2.95
N LEU A 405 -9.57 -25.88 1.70
CA LEU A 405 -9.10 -26.85 0.72
C LEU A 405 -7.72 -27.38 1.10
N MET A 406 -6.75 -26.53 1.42
CA MET A 406 -5.39 -26.97 1.78
C MET A 406 -5.39 -27.85 3.02
N ALA A 407 -6.07 -27.42 4.09
CA ALA A 407 -6.13 -28.15 5.35
C ALA A 407 -6.98 -29.44 5.24
N GLY A 408 -8.09 -29.41 4.49
CA GLY A 408 -9.03 -30.53 4.39
C GLY A 408 -8.68 -31.61 3.36
N SER A 409 -7.91 -31.26 2.32
CA SER A 409 -7.65 -32.16 1.17
C SER A 409 -6.93 -33.44 1.55
N TYR A 410 -5.78 -33.32 2.21
CA TYR A 410 -4.94 -34.49 2.48
C TYR A 410 -5.57 -35.47 3.50
N PRO A 411 -6.15 -35.02 4.64
CA PRO A 411 -6.87 -35.91 5.54
C PRO A 411 -8.06 -36.61 4.87
N ALA A 412 -8.84 -35.90 4.06
CA ALA A 412 -9.99 -36.48 3.36
C ALA A 412 -9.58 -37.59 2.38
N ILE A 413 -8.48 -37.41 1.65
CA ILE A 413 -7.96 -38.42 0.72
C ILE A 413 -7.49 -39.67 1.48
N ILE A 414 -6.77 -39.51 2.59
CA ILE A 414 -6.25 -40.65 3.36
C ILE A 414 -7.38 -41.40 4.06
N LEU A 415 -8.22 -40.68 4.81
CA LEU A 415 -9.29 -41.30 5.60
C LEU A 415 -10.32 -42.01 4.70
N SER A 416 -10.62 -41.44 3.54
CA SER A 416 -11.56 -42.04 2.59
C SER A 416 -11.02 -43.30 1.90
N ARG A 417 -9.72 -43.61 1.98
CA ARG A 417 -9.12 -44.81 1.36
C ARG A 417 -9.22 -46.07 2.22
N PHE A 418 -9.55 -45.99 3.50
CA PHE A 418 -9.61 -47.18 4.37
C PHE A 418 -10.66 -48.19 3.93
N SER A 419 -10.29 -49.48 3.87
CA SER A 419 -11.22 -50.58 3.56
C SER A 419 -11.79 -51.17 4.86
N PRO A 420 -13.08 -51.56 4.89
CA PRO A 420 -13.70 -52.17 6.09
C PRO A 420 -12.92 -53.40 6.58
N VAL A 421 -12.45 -54.24 5.66
CA VAL A 421 -11.75 -55.49 5.99
C VAL A 421 -10.42 -55.22 6.72
N ALA A 422 -9.64 -54.22 6.28
CA ALA A 422 -8.39 -53.86 6.95
C ALA A 422 -8.64 -53.23 8.32
N VAL A 423 -9.71 -52.43 8.45
CA VAL A 423 -10.11 -51.79 9.72
C VAL A 423 -10.46 -52.82 10.78
N PHE A 424 -11.31 -53.81 10.46
CA PHE A 424 -11.76 -54.82 11.42
C PHE A 424 -10.70 -55.88 11.75
N LYS A 425 -9.73 -56.13 10.85
CA LYS A 425 -8.59 -57.02 11.13
C LYS A 425 -7.48 -56.37 11.96
N GLY A 426 -7.58 -55.07 12.27
CA GLY A 426 -6.54 -54.33 12.98
C GLY A 426 -5.27 -54.09 12.16
N ASP A 427 -5.26 -54.43 10.87
CA ASP A 427 -4.11 -54.31 9.96
C ASP A 427 -4.02 -52.89 9.37
N LEU A 428 -4.26 -51.90 10.22
CA LEU A 428 -4.23 -50.49 9.84
C LEU A 428 -2.82 -49.95 10.06
N SER A 429 -2.10 -49.73 8.96
CA SER A 429 -0.88 -48.91 8.96
C SER A 429 -1.23 -47.43 9.10
N VAL A 430 -1.60 -47.00 10.31
CA VAL A 430 -2.04 -45.63 10.56
C VAL A 430 -0.87 -44.70 10.88
N GLY A 431 -0.84 -43.53 10.23
CA GLY A 431 -0.31 -42.28 10.79
C GLY A 431 1.19 -42.14 11.07
N GLY A 432 1.98 -43.22 11.05
CA GLY A 432 3.39 -43.20 11.42
C GLY A 432 4.36 -43.73 10.37
N ARG A 433 3.93 -44.53 9.39
CA ARG A 433 4.83 -45.16 8.39
C ARG A 433 4.85 -44.44 7.04
N ASN A 434 3.90 -43.54 6.80
CA ASN A 434 3.85 -42.78 5.55
C ASN A 434 4.95 -41.71 5.53
N ARG A 435 5.95 -41.87 4.64
CA ARG A 435 7.09 -40.97 4.49
C ARG A 435 6.66 -39.53 4.24
N PHE A 436 5.55 -39.34 3.52
CA PHE A 436 5.04 -38.00 3.21
C PHE A 436 4.53 -37.25 4.45
N THR A 437 3.76 -37.90 5.33
CA THR A 437 3.30 -37.28 6.58
C THR A 437 4.48 -36.93 7.49
N ARG A 438 5.50 -37.80 7.59
CA ARG A 438 6.73 -37.49 8.34
C ARG A 438 7.48 -36.30 7.74
N GLY A 439 7.57 -36.23 6.41
CA GLY A 439 8.17 -35.11 5.69
C GLY A 439 7.45 -33.80 5.96
N MET A 440 6.11 -33.78 5.89
CA MET A 440 5.31 -32.59 6.21
C MET A 440 5.53 -32.11 7.65
N VAL A 441 5.54 -33.03 8.61
CA VAL A 441 5.79 -32.69 10.02
C VAL A 441 7.21 -32.13 10.21
N LEU A 442 8.22 -32.75 9.59
CA LEU A 442 9.60 -32.26 9.64
C LEU A 442 9.70 -30.84 9.06
N VAL A 443 9.11 -30.60 7.89
CA VAL A 443 9.09 -29.27 7.25
C VAL A 443 8.40 -28.25 8.15
N GLN A 444 7.25 -28.59 8.75
CA GLN A 444 6.56 -27.70 9.69
C GLN A 444 7.45 -27.30 10.87
N TYR A 445 8.13 -28.27 11.50
CA TYR A 445 9.00 -28.00 12.64
C TYR A 445 10.21 -27.15 12.24
N VAL A 446 10.84 -27.44 11.10
CA VAL A 446 11.95 -26.64 10.58
C VAL A 446 11.49 -25.20 10.33
N LEU A 447 10.38 -25.01 9.62
CA LEU A 447 9.84 -23.68 9.32
C LEU A 447 9.48 -22.91 10.60
N SER A 448 8.86 -23.58 11.58
CA SER A 448 8.47 -22.94 12.84
C SER A 448 9.68 -22.51 13.67
N VAL A 449 10.69 -23.39 13.80
CA VAL A 449 11.92 -23.09 14.53
C VAL A 449 12.71 -21.99 13.84
N SER A 450 12.81 -22.01 12.51
CA SER A 450 13.46 -20.95 11.74
C SER A 450 12.78 -19.60 11.94
N LEU A 451 11.45 -19.53 11.89
CA LEU A 451 10.69 -18.30 12.14
C LEU A 451 10.92 -17.75 13.56
N ILE A 452 10.95 -18.62 14.56
CA ILE A 452 11.23 -18.23 15.94
C ILE A 452 12.65 -17.64 16.05
N ILE A 453 13.65 -18.31 15.47
CA ILE A 453 15.04 -17.82 15.48
C ILE A 453 15.13 -16.46 14.79
N ILE A 454 14.55 -16.31 13.59
CA ILE A 454 14.55 -15.06 12.84
C ILE A 454 13.91 -13.93 13.66
N THR A 455 12.76 -14.20 14.28
CA THR A 455 12.05 -13.20 15.09
C THR A 455 12.89 -12.78 16.29
N LEU A 456 13.49 -13.74 17.01
CA LEU A 456 14.36 -13.44 18.15
C LEU A 456 15.58 -12.62 17.74
N VAL A 457 16.20 -12.94 16.60
CA VAL A 457 17.32 -12.16 16.07
C VAL A 457 16.89 -10.74 15.71
N ILE A 458 15.74 -10.56 15.06
CA ILE A 458 15.21 -9.23 14.72
C ILE A 458 14.96 -8.41 15.99
N VAL A 459 14.31 -8.98 17.01
CA VAL A 459 14.07 -8.30 18.29
C VAL A 459 15.38 -7.90 18.95
N GLN A 460 16.37 -8.79 18.99
CA GLN A 460 17.70 -8.49 19.53
C GLN A 460 18.40 -7.37 18.76
N GLN A 461 18.29 -7.35 17.43
CA GLN A 461 18.87 -6.28 16.60
C GLN A 461 18.16 -4.95 16.82
N LEU A 462 16.83 -4.94 16.95
CA LEU A 462 16.07 -3.72 17.25
C LEU A 462 16.42 -3.19 18.64
N ASP A 463 16.51 -4.05 19.65
CA ASP A 463 16.91 -3.66 21.00
C ASP A 463 18.33 -3.11 21.02
N PHE A 464 19.25 -3.75 20.29
CA PHE A 464 20.61 -3.25 20.10
C PHE A 464 20.61 -1.87 19.44
N MET A 465 19.86 -1.67 18.35
CA MET A 465 19.77 -0.37 17.68
C MET A 465 19.18 0.74 18.57
N ARG A 466 18.22 0.41 19.43
CA ARG A 466 17.58 1.39 20.33
C ARG A 466 18.45 1.78 21.51
N HIS A 467 19.29 0.88 22.02
CA HIS A 467 20.12 1.12 23.21
C HIS A 467 21.59 1.37 22.88
N LYS A 468 22.00 1.25 21.61
CA LYS A 468 23.36 1.59 21.20
C LYS A 468 23.52 3.10 21.30
N ASP A 469 24.32 3.51 22.28
CA ASP A 469 24.72 4.89 22.48
C ASP A 469 25.29 5.44 21.17
N THR A 470 24.62 6.45 20.62
CA THR A 470 24.98 7.10 19.37
C THR A 470 26.15 8.07 19.56
N GLY A 471 26.64 8.25 20.79
CA GLY A 471 27.75 9.12 21.14
C GLY A 471 27.36 10.60 21.23
N PHE A 472 26.08 10.93 21.11
CA PHE A 472 25.55 12.29 21.25
C PHE A 472 24.20 12.27 21.99
N ALA A 473 23.99 13.24 22.89
CA ALA A 473 22.78 13.34 23.69
C ALA A 473 21.59 13.80 22.81
N THR A 474 20.64 12.89 22.56
CA THR A 474 19.41 13.15 21.81
C THR A 474 18.39 14.02 22.53
N ASP A 475 18.60 14.29 23.82
CA ASP A 475 17.63 14.97 24.70
C ASP A 475 17.51 16.49 24.46
N ALA A 476 18.30 17.03 23.53
CA ALA A 476 18.33 18.46 23.20
C ALA A 476 18.12 18.77 21.71
N VAL A 477 17.65 17.81 20.90
CA VAL A 477 17.29 18.06 19.49
C VAL A 477 15.76 18.03 19.37
N VAL A 478 15.15 19.20 19.51
CA VAL A 478 13.79 19.45 19.03
C VAL A 478 13.89 19.52 17.50
N VAL A 479 13.36 18.51 16.81
CA VAL A 479 13.22 18.50 15.34
C VAL A 479 11.96 19.23 14.93
#